data_AF-A0A416U294-F1
#
_entry.id   AF-A0A416U294-F1
#
_cell.length_a   1.000
_cell.length_b   1.000
_cell.length_c   1.000
_cell.angle_alpha   90.00
_cell.angle_beta   90.00
_cell.angle_gamma   90.00
#
_symmetry.space_group_name_H-M   'P 1'
#
loop_
_entity.id
_entity.type
_entity.pdbx_description
1 polymer ?
#
loop_
_entity_poly.entity_id
_entity_poly.type
_entity_poly.pdbx_seq_one_letter_code
_entity_poly.pdbx_strand_id
1 'polypeptide(L)'
;MGYGIIFKTKIVNLSDGRILHLSLQGCNNDNEGRKNDDWQGKIYTKEDFIKFAEGFKNDSKPSKESEGFDLKIGSRYCTYYDYGMHLLRMLKKSVTYDELIHSGKYVSFNRIDGVTVFENDKPTEMTMKEFDDYFYKKLYSNARIRYRINYTFLETEDDVIKAFDDENSVRIYISK
;
A
#
# COMPACT_ATOMS: atom_id res chain seq x y z
N MET A 1 20.48 11.67 -2.37
CA MET A 1 19.10 12.14 -2.61
C MET A 1 18.20 10.91 -2.69
N GLY A 2 17.14 10.86 -1.87
CA GLY A 2 16.13 9.80 -1.91
C GLY A 2 15.09 10.11 -2.98
N TYR A 3 14.63 9.10 -3.72
CA TYR A 3 13.53 9.21 -4.70
C TYR A 3 12.61 8.00 -4.62
N GLY A 4 11.32 8.23 -4.86
CA GLY A 4 10.30 7.20 -4.83
C GLY A 4 10.43 6.20 -5.98
N ILE A 5 10.07 4.95 -5.72
CA ILE A 5 10.02 3.86 -6.69
C ILE A 5 8.66 3.18 -6.58
N ILE A 6 7.90 3.17 -7.68
CA ILE A 6 6.69 2.38 -7.84
C ILE A 6 7.09 1.05 -8.48
N PHE A 7 7.21 -0.01 -7.69
CA PHE A 7 7.60 -1.33 -8.18
C PHE A 7 6.49 -2.00 -8.98
N LYS A 8 5.25 -1.94 -8.47
CA LYS A 8 4.06 -2.52 -9.10
C LYS A 8 2.82 -1.70 -8.76
N THR A 9 1.88 -1.70 -9.70
CA THR A 9 0.55 -1.08 -9.53
C THR A 9 -0.49 -2.10 -9.96
N LYS A 10 -1.58 -2.21 -9.21
CA LYS A 10 -2.80 -2.95 -9.58
C LYS A 10 -4.00 -2.06 -9.31
N ILE A 11 -4.98 -2.10 -10.20
CA ILE A 11 -6.24 -1.38 -10.05
C ILE A 11 -7.33 -2.43 -10.15
N VAL A 12 -8.16 -2.48 -9.12
CA VAL A 12 -9.17 -3.51 -8.94
C VAL A 12 -10.54 -2.83 -8.92
N ASN A 13 -11.43 -3.23 -9.81
CA ASN A 13 -12.82 -2.79 -9.80
C ASN A 13 -13.56 -3.58 -8.73
N LEU A 14 -14.20 -2.86 -7.82
CA LEU A 14 -15.00 -3.43 -6.76
C LEU A 14 -16.45 -3.61 -7.21
N SER A 15 -17.16 -4.57 -6.62
CA SER A 15 -18.55 -4.88 -6.95
C SER A 15 -19.52 -3.73 -6.67
N ASP A 16 -19.20 -2.85 -5.71
CA ASP A 16 -19.96 -1.63 -5.40
C ASP A 16 -19.68 -0.45 -6.36
N GLY A 17 -18.87 -0.66 -7.39
CA GLY A 17 -18.52 0.33 -8.40
C GLY A 17 -17.31 1.22 -8.05
N ARG A 18 -16.74 1.08 -6.86
CA ARG A 18 -15.49 1.76 -6.46
C ARG A 18 -14.27 1.04 -7.00
N ILE A 19 -13.11 1.63 -6.75
CA ILE A 19 -11.81 1.14 -7.20
C ILE A 19 -10.88 0.99 -6.02
N LEU A 20 -10.30 -0.19 -5.88
CA LEU A 20 -9.16 -0.43 -4.99
C LEU A 20 -7.86 -0.23 -5.77
N HIS A 21 -7.14 0.84 -5.44
CA HIS A 21 -5.80 1.10 -5.93
C HIS A 21 -4.78 0.43 -5.02
N LEU A 22 -4.01 -0.52 -5.58
CA LEU A 22 -2.92 -1.21 -4.89
C LEU A 22 -1.59 -0.77 -5.48
N SER A 23 -0.69 -0.24 -4.65
CA SER A 23 0.66 0.13 -5.04
C SER A 23 1.69 -0.60 -4.18
N LEU A 24 2.69 -1.19 -4.84
CA LEU A 24 3.90 -1.66 -4.19
C LEU A 24 4.98 -0.61 -4.45
N GLN A 25 5.27 0.20 -3.44
CA GLN A 25 6.12 1.38 -3.57
C GLN A 25 7.08 1.52 -2.38
N GLY A 26 8.21 2.19 -2.60
CA GLY A 26 9.20 2.48 -1.57
C GLY A 26 10.22 3.50 -2.05
N CYS A 27 11.38 3.56 -1.39
CA CYS A 27 12.43 4.50 -1.74
C CYS A 27 13.71 3.80 -2.22
N ASN A 28 14.55 4.51 -2.96
CA ASN A 28 15.84 3.97 -3.42
C ASN A 28 16.88 3.78 -2.31
N ASN A 29 16.71 4.43 -1.17
CA ASN A 29 17.67 4.44 -0.06
C ASN A 29 17.29 3.55 1.13
N ASP A 30 16.17 2.83 1.05
CA ASP A 30 15.70 1.89 2.08
C ASP A 30 15.31 0.52 1.47
N ASN A 31 14.66 -0.32 2.27
CA ASN A 31 14.13 -1.61 1.85
C ASN A 31 12.59 -1.63 1.70
N GLU A 32 11.92 -0.48 1.82
CA GLU A 32 10.46 -0.40 1.75
C GLU A 32 9.95 -0.80 0.35
N GLY A 33 8.77 -1.40 0.28
CA GLY A 33 8.13 -1.76 -0.98
C GLY A 33 8.78 -2.91 -1.74
N ARG A 34 9.76 -3.60 -1.15
CA ARG A 34 10.49 -4.70 -1.80
C ARG A 34 9.94 -6.07 -1.42
N LYS A 35 9.13 -6.16 -0.36
CA LYS A 35 8.49 -7.41 0.05
C LYS A 35 7.08 -7.51 -0.52
N ASN A 36 6.60 -8.73 -0.65
CA ASN A 36 5.29 -9.01 -1.23
C ASN A 36 4.12 -8.65 -0.30
N ASP A 37 4.39 -8.34 0.97
CA ASP A 37 3.44 -7.85 1.98
C ASP A 37 3.49 -6.33 2.19
N ASP A 38 4.32 -5.61 1.43
CA ASP A 38 4.44 -4.14 1.51
C ASP A 38 3.46 -3.41 0.58
N TRP A 39 2.43 -4.10 0.06
CA TRP A 39 1.42 -3.44 -0.78
C TRP A 39 0.60 -2.47 0.06
N GLN A 40 0.46 -1.26 -0.46
CA GLN A 40 -0.42 -0.22 0.09
C GLN A 40 -1.71 -0.19 -0.73
N GLY A 41 -2.84 -0.02 -0.04
CA GLY A 41 -4.17 -0.01 -0.65
C GLY A 41 -4.93 1.26 -0.31
N LYS A 42 -5.75 1.74 -1.25
CA LYS A 42 -6.73 2.81 -1.02
C LYS A 42 -7.93 2.66 -1.93
N ILE A 43 -9.12 2.88 -1.39
CA ILE A 43 -10.37 2.87 -2.15
C ILE A 43 -10.69 4.29 -2.64
N TYR A 44 -11.17 4.37 -3.87
CA TYR A 44 -11.62 5.60 -4.51
C TYR A 44 -12.94 5.37 -5.23
N THR A 45 -13.74 6.42 -5.39
CA THR A 45 -14.68 6.47 -6.51
C THR A 45 -13.89 6.54 -7.82
N LYS A 46 -14.50 6.13 -8.94
CA LYS A 46 -13.82 6.17 -10.24
C LYS A 46 -13.43 7.59 -10.64
N GLU A 47 -14.31 8.54 -10.38
CA GLU A 47 -14.11 9.96 -10.65
C GLU A 47 -12.95 10.53 -9.82
N ASP A 48 -12.89 10.19 -8.53
CA ASP A 48 -11.82 10.68 -7.65
C ASP A 48 -10.47 10.06 -8.01
N PHE A 49 -10.45 8.79 -8.43
CA PHE A 49 -9.22 8.17 -8.92
C PHE A 49 -8.70 8.87 -10.19
N ILE A 50 -9.59 9.19 -11.13
CA ILE A 50 -9.22 9.91 -12.36
C ILE A 50 -8.68 11.30 -12.01
N LYS A 51 -9.36 12.06 -11.14
CA LYS A 51 -8.87 13.38 -10.68
C LYS A 51 -7.51 13.28 -9.99
N PHE A 52 -7.33 12.27 -9.13
CA PHE A 52 -6.05 12.00 -8.48
C PHE A 52 -4.93 11.73 -9.50
N ALA A 53 -5.17 10.87 -10.49
CA ALA A 53 -4.20 10.55 -11.52
C ALA A 53 -3.89 11.75 -12.44
N GLU A 54 -4.91 12.53 -12.80
CA GLU A 54 -4.78 13.76 -13.59
C GLU A 54 -4.02 14.85 -12.82
N GLY A 55 -4.18 14.92 -11.49
CA GLY A 55 -3.47 15.88 -10.65
C GLY A 55 -1.95 15.82 -10.76
N PHE A 56 -1.36 14.63 -10.98
CA PHE A 56 0.09 14.48 -11.19
C PHE A 56 0.60 15.08 -12.50
N LYS A 57 -0.29 15.33 -13.46
CA LYS A 57 0.07 15.94 -14.75
C LYS A 57 0.10 17.46 -14.67
N ASN A 58 -0.45 18.07 -13.63
CA ASN A 58 -0.44 19.51 -13.44
C ASN A 58 1.00 19.99 -13.24
N ASP A 59 1.38 21.04 -13.96
CA ASP A 59 2.72 21.66 -13.92
C ASP A 59 3.91 20.68 -14.13
N SER A 60 3.64 19.49 -14.67
CA SER A 60 4.63 18.46 -14.98
C SER A 60 4.62 18.16 -16.47
N LYS A 61 5.80 17.91 -17.04
CA LYS A 61 5.99 17.57 -18.45
C LYS A 61 6.44 16.11 -18.62
N PRO A 62 6.23 15.49 -19.78
CA PRO A 62 6.78 14.17 -20.07
C PRO A 62 8.30 14.13 -19.83
N SER A 63 8.84 13.00 -19.35
CA SER A 63 10.30 12.82 -19.13
C SER A 63 11.17 13.13 -20.36
N LYS A 64 10.64 12.98 -21.57
CA LYS A 64 11.36 13.29 -22.82
C LYS A 64 11.56 14.80 -23.04
N GLU A 65 10.76 15.62 -22.38
CA GLU A 65 10.74 17.08 -22.48
C GLU A 65 11.23 17.74 -21.17
N SER A 66 11.72 16.93 -20.23
CA SER A 66 12.20 17.36 -18.93
C SER A 66 13.71 17.12 -18.82
N GLU A 67 14.42 18.01 -18.12
CA GLU A 67 15.85 17.86 -17.80
C GLU A 67 16.09 16.96 -16.57
N GLY A 68 15.02 16.51 -15.91
CA GLY A 68 15.09 15.73 -14.68
C GLY A 68 13.99 14.67 -14.54
N PHE A 69 14.01 13.98 -13.39
CA PHE A 69 13.02 12.96 -13.03
C PHE A 69 12.54 13.16 -11.59
N ASP A 70 11.33 12.68 -11.31
CA ASP A 70 10.69 12.78 -10.00
C ASP A 70 10.71 11.43 -9.25
N LEU A 71 10.49 10.33 -9.98
CA LEU A 71 10.43 8.98 -9.41
C LEU A 71 10.83 7.90 -10.43
N LYS A 72 10.83 6.64 -9.99
CA LYS A 72 10.88 5.47 -10.89
C LYS A 72 9.58 4.70 -10.93
N ILE A 73 9.23 4.19 -12.11
CA ILE A 73 8.20 3.18 -12.28
C ILE A 73 8.88 1.91 -12.80
N GLY A 74 8.94 0.89 -11.95
CA GLY A 74 9.84 -0.25 -12.11
C GLY A 74 11.29 0.25 -12.19
N SER A 75 11.95 0.01 -13.31
CA SER A 75 13.32 0.47 -13.57
C SER A 75 13.41 1.84 -14.28
N ARG A 76 12.30 2.37 -14.81
CA ARG A 76 12.30 3.57 -15.65
C ARG A 76 12.23 4.84 -14.81
N TYR A 77 13.12 5.79 -15.08
CA TYR A 77 13.04 7.16 -14.56
C TYR A 77 11.89 7.92 -15.22
N CYS A 78 11.05 8.56 -14.40
CA CYS A 78 9.79 9.16 -14.81
C CYS A 78 9.58 10.51 -14.11
N THR A 79 8.81 11.39 -14.76
CA THR A 79 8.24 12.57 -14.11
C THR A 79 6.88 12.24 -13.48
N TYR A 80 6.31 13.15 -12.70
CA TYR A 80 4.94 13.02 -12.22
C TYR A 80 3.92 12.93 -13.36
N TYR A 81 4.15 13.64 -14.48
CA TYR A 81 3.32 13.48 -15.68
C TYR A 81 3.29 12.02 -16.16
N ASP A 82 4.45 11.38 -16.29
CA ASP A 82 4.54 9.97 -16.68
C ASP A 82 3.83 9.05 -15.68
N TYR A 83 3.86 9.40 -14.38
CA TYR A 83 3.16 8.65 -13.34
C TYR A 83 1.64 8.79 -13.43
N GLY A 84 1.11 10.00 -13.63
CA GLY A 84 -0.32 10.20 -13.88
C GLY A 84 -0.80 9.42 -15.11
N MET A 85 -0.04 9.47 -16.20
CA MET A 85 -0.32 8.67 -17.41
C MET A 85 -0.23 7.16 -17.15
N HIS A 86 0.71 6.71 -16.31
CA HIS A 86 0.80 5.32 -15.89
C HIS A 86 -0.46 4.87 -15.15
N LEU A 87 -0.93 5.65 -14.17
CA LEU A 87 -2.14 5.34 -13.40
C LEU A 87 -3.38 5.22 -14.29
N LEU A 88 -3.58 6.17 -15.21
CA LEU A 88 -4.70 6.14 -16.16
C LEU A 88 -4.62 4.94 -17.12
N ARG A 89 -3.39 4.54 -17.52
CA ARG A 89 -3.18 3.33 -18.31
C ARG A 89 -3.48 2.07 -17.51
N MET A 90 -3.09 2.02 -16.23
CA MET A 90 -3.41 0.90 -15.36
C MET A 90 -4.91 0.81 -15.10
N LEU A 91 -5.63 1.94 -15.07
CA LEU A 91 -7.07 1.97 -14.90
C LEU A 91 -7.79 1.29 -16.07
N LYS A 92 -7.31 1.52 -17.30
CA LYS A 92 -7.81 0.82 -18.50
C LYS A 92 -7.53 -0.69 -18.49
N LYS A 93 -6.62 -1.14 -17.63
CA LYS A 93 -6.23 -2.56 -17.44
C LYS A 93 -6.69 -3.08 -16.07
N SER A 94 -7.69 -2.43 -15.46
CA SER A 94 -8.20 -2.88 -14.18
C SER A 94 -8.82 -4.27 -14.30
N VAL A 95 -8.71 -5.03 -13.23
CA VAL A 95 -9.29 -6.37 -13.09
C VAL A 95 -10.39 -6.33 -12.04
N THR A 96 -11.29 -7.30 -11.99
CA THR A 96 -12.25 -7.43 -10.88
C THR A 96 -11.54 -7.96 -9.62
N TYR A 97 -12.19 -7.81 -8.46
CA TYR A 97 -11.72 -8.43 -7.22
C TYR A 97 -11.59 -9.96 -7.37
N ASP A 98 -12.59 -10.59 -8.00
CA ASP A 98 -12.60 -12.03 -8.29
C ASP A 98 -11.40 -12.46 -9.17
N GLU A 99 -11.12 -11.72 -10.24
CA GLU A 99 -9.96 -11.97 -11.10
C GLU A 99 -8.62 -11.81 -10.35
N LEU A 100 -8.55 -10.91 -9.37
CA LEU A 100 -7.35 -10.74 -8.55
C LEU A 100 -7.12 -11.97 -7.65
N ILE A 101 -8.12 -12.39 -6.89
CA ILE A 101 -8.01 -13.51 -5.94
C ILE A 101 -7.84 -14.85 -6.67
N HIS A 102 -8.39 -14.99 -7.87
CA HIS A 102 -8.27 -16.19 -8.72
C HIS A 102 -7.15 -16.09 -9.77
N SER A 103 -6.22 -15.14 -9.64
CA SER A 103 -5.12 -14.93 -10.60
C SER A 103 -4.05 -16.05 -10.62
N GLY A 104 -4.24 -17.13 -9.87
CA GLY A 104 -3.25 -18.20 -9.65
C GLY A 104 -2.12 -17.83 -8.68
N LYS A 105 -2.16 -16.61 -8.12
CA LYS A 105 -1.25 -16.13 -7.08
C LYS A 105 -1.91 -16.20 -5.72
N TYR A 106 -1.13 -16.41 -4.68
CA TYR A 106 -1.65 -16.27 -3.32
C TYR A 106 -1.84 -14.78 -3.00
N VAL A 107 -3.09 -14.40 -2.73
CA VAL A 107 -3.51 -13.05 -2.38
C VAL A 107 -4.19 -13.11 -1.00
N SER A 108 -3.81 -12.22 -0.09
CA SER A 108 -4.47 -12.12 1.22
C SER A 108 -4.58 -10.68 1.68
N PHE A 109 -5.72 -10.35 2.28
CA PHE A 109 -5.98 -9.10 2.96
C PHE A 109 -6.15 -9.39 4.44
N ASN A 110 -5.40 -8.70 5.28
CA ASN A 110 -5.46 -8.90 6.73
C ASN A 110 -5.59 -7.55 7.42
N ARG A 111 -6.70 -7.32 8.14
CA ARG A 111 -6.82 -6.14 9.00
C ARG A 111 -5.82 -6.27 10.15
N ILE A 112 -5.14 -5.18 10.46
CA ILE A 112 -4.25 -5.09 11.61
C ILE A 112 -5.09 -4.68 12.83
N ASP A 113 -5.27 -5.58 13.78
CA ASP A 113 -6.08 -5.33 14.97
C ASP A 113 -5.30 -4.61 16.07
N GLY A 114 -3.97 -4.77 16.08
CA GLY A 114 -3.08 -4.23 17.10
C GLY A 114 -1.84 -5.10 17.26
N VAL A 115 -1.22 -5.01 18.43
CA VAL A 115 0.03 -5.70 18.75
C VAL A 115 -0.05 -6.31 20.14
N THR A 116 0.36 -7.56 20.27
CA THR A 116 0.66 -8.17 21.57
C THR A 116 2.15 -8.02 21.84
N VAL A 117 2.49 -7.30 22.91
CA VAL A 117 3.85 -7.15 23.41
C VAL A 117 4.08 -8.14 24.54
N PHE A 118 5.28 -8.70 24.64
CA PHE A 118 5.68 -9.64 25.68
C PHE A 118 6.75 -9.02 26.57
N GLU A 119 6.38 -8.64 27.79
CA GLU A 119 7.30 -8.16 28.82
C GLU A 119 7.42 -9.21 29.93
N ASN A 120 8.63 -9.72 30.20
CA ASN A 120 8.84 -10.79 31.19
C ASN A 120 7.89 -11.98 30.98
N ASP A 121 7.70 -12.37 29.71
CA ASP A 121 6.77 -13.40 29.24
C ASP A 121 5.28 -13.16 29.56
N LYS A 122 4.90 -11.94 29.98
CA LYS A 122 3.50 -11.53 30.13
C LYS A 122 3.02 -10.82 28.86
N PRO A 123 1.92 -11.29 28.25
CA PRO A 123 1.34 -10.63 27.08
C PRO A 123 0.52 -9.40 27.48
N THR A 124 0.74 -8.29 26.78
CA THR A 124 -0.06 -7.07 26.88
C THR A 124 -0.52 -6.70 25.47
N GLU A 125 -1.83 -6.54 25.27
CA GLU A 125 -2.40 -6.08 24.01
C GLU A 125 -2.41 -4.56 23.95
N MET A 126 -2.07 -4.03 22.77
CA MET A 126 -2.00 -2.60 22.49
C MET A 126 -2.56 -2.35 21.09
N THR A 127 -3.22 -1.21 20.91
CA THR A 127 -3.50 -0.68 19.57
C THR A 127 -2.20 -0.37 18.83
N MET A 128 -2.24 -0.23 17.50
CA MET A 128 -1.05 0.18 16.72
C MET A 128 -0.48 1.52 17.20
N LYS A 129 -1.35 2.47 17.58
CA LYS A 129 -0.94 3.79 18.07
C LYS A 129 -0.21 3.70 19.42
N GLU A 130 -0.75 2.91 20.35
CA GLU A 130 -0.09 2.66 21.64
C GLU A 130 1.23 1.91 21.45
N PHE A 131 1.27 0.99 20.49
CA PHE A 131 2.50 0.26 20.17
C PHE A 131 3.59 1.16 19.60
N ASP A 132 3.27 2.12 18.73
CA ASP A 132 4.26 3.08 18.22
C ASP A 132 4.90 3.87 19.35
N ASP A 133 4.08 4.45 20.24
CA ASP A 133 4.56 5.17 21.42
C ASP A 133 5.39 4.29 22.34
N TYR A 134 4.94 3.06 22.59
CA TYR A 134 5.67 2.06 23.38
C TYR A 134 7.01 1.69 22.75
N PHE A 135 7.03 1.43 21.44
CA PHE A 135 8.19 0.98 20.69
C PHE A 135 9.29 2.03 20.74
N TYR A 136 8.97 3.31 20.47
CA TYR A 136 9.95 4.38 20.54
C TYR A 136 10.49 4.57 21.96
N LYS A 137 9.63 4.56 23.00
CA LYS A 137 10.08 4.66 24.40
C LYS A 137 11.04 3.52 24.77
N LYS A 138 10.76 2.30 24.32
CA LYS A 138 11.61 1.12 24.61
C LYS A 138 12.88 1.07 23.79
N LEU A 139 12.86 1.56 22.54
CA LEU A 139 14.04 1.64 21.68
C LEU A 139 15.17 2.42 22.39
N TYR A 140 14.84 3.53 23.06
CA TYR A 140 15.80 4.35 23.82
C TYR A 140 16.29 3.71 25.13
N SER A 141 15.65 2.61 25.58
CA SER A 141 15.99 1.93 26.84
C SER A 141 16.92 0.73 26.68
N ASN A 142 17.41 0.44 25.46
CA ASN A 142 18.16 -0.78 25.12
C ASN A 142 17.45 -2.10 25.51
N ALA A 143 16.14 -2.05 25.73
CA ALA A 143 15.35 -3.22 26.07
C ALA A 143 15.06 -4.06 24.81
N ARG A 144 15.15 -5.39 24.94
CA ARG A 144 14.75 -6.30 23.86
C ARG A 144 13.23 -6.27 23.75
N ILE A 145 12.71 -5.79 22.62
CA ILE A 145 11.27 -5.74 22.36
C ILE A 145 10.85 -7.05 21.70
N ARG A 146 9.98 -7.82 22.37
CA ARG A 146 9.33 -9.00 21.80
C ARG A 146 7.86 -8.68 21.59
N TYR A 147 7.38 -8.80 20.35
CA TYR A 147 5.99 -8.49 20.02
C TYR A 147 5.50 -9.37 18.87
N ARG A 148 4.17 -9.45 18.73
CA ARG A 148 3.46 -10.09 17.63
C ARG A 148 2.36 -9.16 17.17
N ILE A 149 2.30 -8.86 15.87
CA ILE A 149 1.18 -8.12 15.30
C ILE A 149 -0.01 -9.07 15.20
N ASN A 150 -1.17 -8.62 15.66
CA ASN A 150 -2.42 -9.36 15.59
C ASN A 150 -3.17 -8.96 14.32
N TYR A 151 -3.67 -9.97 13.62
CA TYR A 151 -4.31 -9.81 12.33
C TYR A 151 -5.61 -10.60 12.28
N THR A 152 -6.60 -10.02 11.60
CA THR A 152 -7.83 -10.70 11.19
C THR A 152 -7.81 -10.84 9.68
N PHE A 153 -7.93 -12.08 9.18
CA PHE A 153 -8.05 -12.35 7.75
C PHE A 153 -9.42 -11.85 7.26
N LEU A 154 -9.43 -11.15 6.13
CA LEU A 154 -10.65 -10.63 5.50
C LEU A 154 -11.05 -11.59 4.39
N GLU A 155 -12.14 -12.33 4.61
CA GLU A 155 -12.55 -13.45 3.75
C GLU A 155 -13.23 -12.98 2.47
N THR A 156 -13.98 -11.88 2.53
CA THR A 156 -14.81 -11.39 1.43
C THR A 156 -14.39 -10.02 0.93
N GLU A 157 -14.82 -9.67 -0.28
CA GLU A 157 -14.67 -8.32 -0.82
C GLU A 157 -15.30 -7.26 0.10
N ASP A 158 -16.50 -7.54 0.63
CA ASP A 158 -17.22 -6.64 1.54
C ASP A 158 -16.43 -6.39 2.84
N ASP A 159 -15.76 -7.42 3.39
CA ASP A 159 -14.90 -7.27 4.57
C ASP A 159 -13.69 -6.37 4.28
N VAL A 160 -13.09 -6.51 3.09
CA VAL A 160 -11.99 -5.65 2.63
C VAL A 160 -12.45 -4.22 2.48
N ILE A 161 -13.58 -4.01 1.81
CA ILE A 161 -14.18 -2.69 1.60
C ILE A 161 -14.45 -2.02 2.95
N LYS A 162 -15.15 -2.71 3.84
CA LYS A 162 -15.47 -2.20 5.17
C LYS A 162 -14.23 -1.86 5.97
N ALA A 163 -13.19 -2.70 5.91
CA ALA A 163 -11.94 -2.40 6.62
C ALA A 163 -11.31 -1.08 6.16
N PHE A 164 -11.32 -0.78 4.85
CA PHE A 164 -10.84 0.50 4.33
C PHE A 164 -11.76 1.67 4.66
N ASP A 165 -13.08 1.49 4.61
CA ASP A 165 -14.06 2.53 4.94
C ASP A 165 -14.01 2.92 6.43
N ASP A 166 -13.74 1.95 7.30
CA ASP A 166 -13.52 2.16 8.74
C ASP A 166 -12.10 2.70 9.06
N GLU A 167 -11.32 3.09 8.04
CA GLU A 167 -9.94 3.58 8.13
C GLU A 167 -8.96 2.61 8.83
N ASN A 168 -9.25 1.31 8.81
CA ASN A 168 -8.35 0.32 9.38
C ASN A 168 -7.09 0.15 8.52
N SER A 169 -5.98 -0.16 9.19
CA SER A 169 -4.77 -0.60 8.49
C SER A 169 -4.97 -2.02 7.97
N VAL A 170 -4.72 -2.24 6.67
CA VAL A 170 -4.84 -3.55 6.02
C VAL A 170 -3.47 -3.96 5.46
N ARG A 171 -2.95 -5.10 5.91
CA ARG A 171 -1.77 -5.74 5.33
C ARG A 171 -2.18 -6.56 4.12
N ILE A 172 -1.60 -6.22 2.98
CA ILE A 172 -1.93 -6.82 1.69
C ILE A 172 -0.73 -7.63 1.21
N TYR A 173 -0.94 -8.94 0.98
CA TYR A 173 0.08 -9.81 0.40
C TYR A 173 -0.36 -10.26 -0.98
N ILE A 174 0.54 -10.18 -1.96
CA ILE A 174 0.37 -10.77 -3.29
C ILE A 174 1.67 -11.48 -3.65
N SER A 175 1.62 -12.80 -3.87
CA SER A 175 2.79 -13.59 -4.23
C SER A 175 3.44 -13.11 -5.54
N LYS A 176 4.71 -13.47 -5.75
CA LYS A 176 5.46 -13.05 -6.95
C LYS A 176 4.79 -13.55 -8.23
#